data_AF-A0A7H1D283-F1
#
_entry.id   AF-A0A7H1D283-F1
#
_cell.length_a   1.000
_cell.length_b   1.000
_cell.length_c   1.000
_cell.angle_alpha   90.00
_cell.angle_beta   90.00
_cell.angle_gamma   90.00
#
_symmetry.space_group_name_H-M   'P 1'
#
loop_
_entity.id
_entity.type
_entity.pdbx_description
1 polymer ?
#
loop_
_entity_poly.entity_id
_entity_poly.type
_entity_poly.pdbx_seq_one_letter_code
_entity_poly.pdbx_strand_id
1 'polypeptide(L)'
;LWAGAVIMGFRSKIKNALAHFLPQGTPTPLIPMLVIIETISLLIQPMALAVRLTANITAGHLLMHLIGSATLAMSTINLPSTLIILTILILLTILEIAVA
;
A
#
# COMPACT_ATOMS: atom_id res chain seq x y z
N LEU A 1 10.80 -3.72 -6.87
CA LEU A 1 9.99 -4.86 -7.37
C LEU A 1 8.90 -4.43 -8.36
N TRP A 2 8.00 -3.52 -8.02
CA TRP A 2 6.91 -3.12 -8.93
C TRP A 2 7.36 -2.36 -10.19
N ALA A 3 8.28 -1.40 -10.08
CA ALA A 3 8.87 -0.75 -11.26
C ALA A 3 9.55 -1.77 -12.20
N GLY A 4 10.20 -2.79 -11.63
CA GLY A 4 10.74 -3.93 -12.38
C GLY A 4 9.66 -4.79 -13.03
N ALA A 5 8.52 -5.01 -12.36
CA ALA A 5 7.36 -5.73 -12.92
C ALA A 5 6.68 -4.94 -14.05
N VAL A 6 6.66 -3.61 -13.99
CA VAL A 6 6.16 -2.75 -15.08
C VAL A 6 7.11 -2.69 -16.25
N ILE A 7 8.42 -2.56 -16.01
CA ILE A 7 9.43 -2.65 -17.06
C ILE A 7 9.40 -4.04 -17.72
N MET A 8 9.23 -5.11 -16.94
CA MET A 8 9.08 -6.48 -17.45
C MET A 8 7.72 -6.70 -18.14
N GLY A 9 6.65 -6.04 -17.69
CA GLY A 9 5.32 -6.04 -18.32
C GLY A 9 5.31 -5.33 -19.67
N PHE A 10 5.95 -4.16 -19.77
CA PHE A 10 6.19 -3.47 -21.05
C PHE A 10 7.07 -4.31 -21.99
N ARG A 11 8.09 -5.01 -21.47
CA ARG A 11 8.98 -5.83 -22.30
C ARG A 11 8.39 -7.18 -22.73
N SER A 12 7.55 -7.83 -21.92
CA SER A 12 7.04 -9.18 -22.23
C SER A 12 5.62 -9.20 -22.80
N LYS A 13 4.76 -8.22 -22.47
CA LYS A 13 3.33 -8.28 -22.80
C LYS A 13 2.84 -7.34 -23.90
N ILE A 14 3.66 -6.50 -24.53
CA ILE A 14 3.17 -5.70 -25.69
C ILE A 14 2.68 -6.60 -26.83
N LYS A 15 3.40 -7.70 -27.13
CA LYS A 15 3.03 -8.63 -28.21
C LYS A 15 2.03 -9.71 -27.76
N ASN A 16 2.10 -10.14 -26.50
CA ASN A 16 1.28 -11.25 -25.97
C ASN A 16 -0.06 -10.80 -25.37
N ALA A 17 -0.21 -9.53 -24.94
CA ALA A 17 -1.50 -8.95 -24.59
C ALA A 17 -2.35 -8.72 -25.85
N LEU A 18 -1.75 -8.25 -26.96
CA LEU A 18 -2.43 -8.14 -28.25
C LEU A 18 -2.93 -9.49 -28.79
N ALA A 19 -2.21 -10.58 -28.52
CA ALA A 19 -2.53 -11.90 -29.06
C ALA A 19 -3.65 -12.64 -28.30
N HIS A 20 -3.87 -12.36 -27.01
CA HIS A 20 -4.93 -13.01 -26.22
C HIS A 20 -6.15 -12.11 -25.96
N PHE A 21 -6.04 -10.78 -26.17
CA PHE A 21 -7.19 -9.87 -26.25
C PHE A 21 -7.91 -9.90 -27.61
N LEU A 22 -7.47 -10.76 -28.54
CA LEU A 22 -8.27 -11.21 -29.66
C LEU A 22 -8.82 -12.62 -29.36
N PRO A 23 -9.82 -12.80 -28.47
CA PRO A 23 -10.81 -13.81 -28.78
C PRO A 23 -11.45 -13.36 -30.09
N GLN A 24 -11.48 -14.27 -31.06
CA GLN A 24 -12.18 -14.12 -32.33
C GLN A 24 -13.60 -13.57 -32.06
N GLY A 25 -13.84 -12.26 -32.28
CA GLY A 25 -15.18 -11.66 -32.15
C GLY A 25 -15.34 -10.30 -31.46
N THR A 26 -14.29 -9.60 -31.00
CA THR A 26 -14.48 -8.22 -30.48
C THR A 26 -14.61 -7.20 -31.61
N PRO A 27 -15.62 -6.30 -31.60
CA PRO A 27 -15.77 -5.27 -32.62
C PRO A 27 -14.54 -4.35 -32.64
N THR A 28 -13.93 -4.21 -33.81
CA THR A 28 -12.76 -3.37 -34.11
C THR A 28 -12.78 -1.94 -33.54
N PRO A 29 -13.93 -1.24 -33.35
CA PRO A 29 -13.92 0.09 -32.72
C PRO A 29 -13.73 0.11 -31.20
N LEU A 30 -13.98 -0.98 -30.46
CA LEU A 30 -13.89 -1.01 -28.98
C LEU A 30 -12.49 -1.33 -28.45
N ILE A 31 -11.63 -1.90 -29.30
CA ILE A 31 -10.24 -2.25 -29.00
C ILE A 31 -9.43 -1.04 -28.49
N PRO A 32 -9.43 0.14 -29.14
CA PRO A 32 -8.65 1.28 -28.65
C PRO A 32 -9.12 1.80 -27.29
N MET A 33 -10.43 1.73 -26.99
CA MET A 33 -10.97 2.15 -25.69
C MET A 33 -10.48 1.23 -24.56
N LEU A 34 -10.45 -0.09 -24.81
CA LEU A 34 -9.99 -1.07 -23.80
C LEU A 34 -8.49 -0.91 -23.49
N VAL A 35 -7.66 -0.61 -24.49
CA VAL A 35 -6.23 -0.34 -24.30
C VAL A 35 -5.99 0.90 -23.42
N ILE A 36 -6.81 1.95 -23.59
CA ILE A 36 -6.75 3.15 -22.74
C ILE A 36 -7.10 2.81 -21.29
N ILE A 37 -8.14 2.01 -21.05
CA ILE A 37 -8.54 1.62 -19.68
C ILE A 37 -7.46 0.75 -19.02
N GLU A 38 -6.88 -0.20 -19.75
CA GLU A 38 -5.82 -1.09 -19.22
C GLU A 38 -4.54 -0.31 -18.88
N THR A 39 -4.16 0.67 -19.73
CA THR A 39 -3.02 1.55 -19.44
C THR A 39 -3.26 2.42 -18.21
N ILE A 40 -4.47 2.94 -18.01
CA ILE A 40 -4.85 3.66 -16.78
C ILE A 40 -4.81 2.71 -15.57
N SER A 41 -5.33 1.49 -15.70
CA SER A 41 -5.36 0.49 -14.61
C SER A 41 -3.96 0.10 -14.14
N LEU A 42 -3.03 -0.12 -15.09
CA LEU A 42 -1.61 -0.36 -14.81
C LEU A 42 -0.93 0.80 -14.08
N LEU A 43 -1.37 2.04 -14.31
CA LEU A 43 -0.84 3.23 -13.62
C LEU A 43 -1.48 3.47 -12.25
N ILE A 44 -2.69 2.99 -11.98
CA ILE A 44 -3.36 3.13 -10.67
C ILE A 44 -2.84 2.12 -9.64
N GLN A 45 -2.54 0.89 -10.07
CA GLN A 45 -2.01 -0.15 -9.19
C GLN A 45 -0.75 0.23 -8.36
N PRO A 46 0.29 0.92 -8.89
CA PRO A 46 1.42 1.38 -8.11
C PRO A 46 1.08 2.53 -7.20
N MET A 47 0.22 3.43 -7.68
CA MET A 47 -0.21 4.61 -6.97
C MET A 47 -0.96 4.16 -5.71
N ALA A 48 -1.85 3.17 -5.85
CA ALA A 48 -2.55 2.55 -4.74
C ALA A 48 -1.61 1.88 -3.73
N LEU A 49 -0.55 1.19 -4.21
CA LEU A 49 0.43 0.55 -3.33
C LEU A 49 1.27 1.58 -2.56
N ALA A 50 1.72 2.64 -3.26
CA ALA A 50 2.48 3.75 -2.66
C ALA A 50 1.64 4.50 -1.61
N VAL A 51 0.41 4.88 -1.97
CA VAL A 51 -0.52 5.56 -1.05
C VAL A 51 -0.81 4.68 0.16
N ARG A 52 -1.03 3.37 -0.02
CA ARG A 52 -1.25 2.44 1.10
C ARG A 52 -0.06 2.40 2.06
N LEU A 53 1.16 2.34 1.54
CA LEU A 53 2.36 2.31 2.37
C LEU A 53 2.54 3.64 3.13
N THR A 54 2.43 4.77 2.43
CA THR A 54 2.54 6.10 3.05
C THR A 54 1.44 6.32 4.10
N ALA A 55 0.20 5.90 3.83
CA ALA A 55 -0.90 6.01 4.79
C ALA A 55 -0.66 5.13 6.03
N ASN A 56 -0.19 3.89 5.86
CA ASN A 56 0.10 3.00 6.98
C ASN A 56 1.22 3.55 7.88
N ILE A 57 2.33 4.04 7.29
CA ILE A 57 3.46 4.59 8.04
C ILE A 57 3.06 5.89 8.75
N THR A 58 2.36 6.81 8.06
CA THR A 58 1.96 8.10 8.68
C THR A 58 0.93 7.91 9.79
N ALA A 59 -0.04 7.01 9.62
CA ALA A 59 -1.02 6.68 10.66
C ALA A 59 -0.38 5.99 11.87
N GLY A 60 0.52 5.02 11.64
CA GLY A 60 1.26 4.32 12.70
C GLY A 60 2.11 5.29 13.53
N HIS A 61 2.92 6.11 12.86
CA HIS A 61 3.75 7.13 13.50
C HIS A 61 2.94 8.13 14.35
N LEU A 62 1.80 8.62 13.82
CA LEU A 62 0.94 9.55 14.57
C LEU A 62 0.31 8.87 15.79
N LEU A 63 -0.11 7.61 15.65
CA LEU A 63 -0.66 6.81 16.74
C LEU A 63 0.38 6.55 17.84
N MET A 64 1.63 6.22 17.49
CA MET A 64 2.73 6.10 18.46
C MET A 64 2.94 7.40 19.23
N HIS A 65 2.93 8.55 18.53
CA HIS A 65 3.13 9.84 19.17
C HIS A 65 2.01 10.15 20.19
N LEU A 66 0.75 9.87 19.83
CA LEU A 66 -0.39 10.04 20.74
C LEU A 66 -0.29 9.13 21.97
N ILE A 67 -0.02 7.84 21.77
CA ILE A 67 0.12 6.87 22.86
C ILE A 67 1.31 7.22 23.75
N GLY A 68 2.46 7.59 23.17
CA GLY A 68 3.64 8.00 23.93
C GLY A 68 3.39 9.23 24.81
N SER A 69 2.67 10.23 24.30
CA SER A 69 2.26 11.39 25.09
C SER A 69 1.30 11.02 26.23
N ALA A 70 0.38 10.07 25.98
CA ALA A 70 -0.51 9.54 27.00
C ALA A 70 0.26 8.73 28.07
N THR A 71 1.25 7.92 27.68
CA THR A 71 2.11 7.20 28.63
C THR A 71 2.85 8.17 29.55
N LEU A 72 3.38 9.27 28.99
CA LEU A 72 4.10 10.27 29.77
C LEU A 72 3.19 10.99 30.76
N ALA A 73 1.95 11.34 30.36
CA ALA A 73 0.95 11.90 31.26
C ALA A 73 0.55 10.91 32.38
N MET A 74 0.30 9.65 32.03
CA MET A 74 -0.11 8.60 32.98
C MET A 74 0.99 8.19 33.96
N SER A 75 2.26 8.36 33.58
CA SER A 75 3.42 8.07 34.44
C SER A 75 3.40 8.82 35.77
N THR A 76 2.78 10.00 35.78
CA THR A 76 2.66 10.86 36.97
C THR A 76 1.52 10.46 37.90
N ILE A 77 0.53 9.71 37.41
CA ILE A 77 -0.72 9.42 38.13
C ILE A 77 -0.68 8.02 38.76
N ASN A 78 -0.30 7.00 37.97
CA ASN A 78 -0.36 5.61 38.44
C ASN A 78 0.64 4.71 37.68
N LEU A 79 1.54 4.07 38.44
CA LEU A 79 2.62 3.22 37.92
C LEU A 79 2.12 1.95 37.19
N PRO A 80 1.18 1.15 37.73
CA PRO A 80 0.74 -0.09 37.07
C PRO A 80 0.02 0.15 35.74
N SER A 81 -0.80 1.20 35.62
CA SER A 81 -1.44 1.54 34.34
C SER A 81 -0.43 2.01 33.29
N THR A 82 0.63 2.68 33.73
CA THR A 82 1.72 3.10 32.83
C THR A 82 2.44 1.91 32.23
N LEU A 83 2.66 0.84 33.01
CA LEU A 83 3.28 -0.39 32.52
C LEU A 83 2.45 -1.04 31.40
N ILE A 84 1.12 -1.06 31.54
CA ILE A 84 0.20 -1.62 30.54
C ILE A 84 0.23 -0.81 29.24
N ILE A 85 0.25 0.53 29.33
CA ILE A 85 0.29 1.37 28.12
C ILE A 85 1.67 1.27 27.45
N LEU A 86 2.75 1.10 28.23
CA LEU A 86 4.10 0.89 27.70
C LEU A 86 4.20 -0.43 26.92
N THR A 87 3.60 -1.53 27.41
CA THR A 87 3.61 -2.81 26.68
C THR A 87 2.82 -2.69 25.37
N ILE A 88 1.71 -1.94 25.35
CA ILE A 88 0.96 -1.65 24.12
C ILE A 88 1.81 -0.85 23.13
N LEU A 89 2.55 0.17 23.60
CA LEU A 89 3.42 0.98 22.75
C LEU A 89 4.53 0.12 22.10
N ILE A 90 5.15 -0.78 22.88
CA ILE A 90 6.17 -1.73 22.37
C ILE A 90 5.57 -2.69 21.34
N LEU A 91 4.34 -3.16 21.55
CA LEU A 91 3.69 -4.04 20.57
C LEU A 91 3.38 -3.30 19.27
N LEU A 92 2.95 -2.03 19.36
CA LEU A 92 2.66 -1.20 18.21
C LEU A 92 3.92 -0.90 17.37
N THR A 93 5.06 -0.65 18.03
CA THR A 93 6.33 -0.42 17.32
C THR A 93 6.79 -1.67 16.56
N ILE A 94 6.62 -2.86 17.15
CA ILE A 94 6.90 -4.13 16.48
C ILE A 94 5.99 -4.31 15.25
N LEU A 95 4.70 -3.99 15.38
CA LEU A 95 3.76 -4.08 14.28
C LEU A 95 4.14 -3.13 13.12
N GLU A 96 4.55 -1.90 13.42
CA GLU A 96 4.92 -0.92 12.39
C GLU A 96 6.19 -1.35 11.64
N ILE A 97 7.18 -1.88 12.35
CA ILE A 97 8.40 -2.46 11.75
C ILE A 97 8.08 -3.70 10.90
N ALA A 98 7.05 -4.48 11.26
CA ALA A 98 6.63 -5.64 10.49
C ALA A 98 5.82 -5.28 9.22
N VAL A 99 5.17 -4.12 9.19
CA VAL A 99 4.39 -3.62 8.05
C VAL A 99 5.25 -2.83 7.05
N ALA A 100 6.27 -2.13 7.54
CA ALA A 100 7.24 -1.36 6.75
C ALA A 100 8.21 -2.26 5.96
#